data_AF-A0A9E3D0Y6-F1
#
_entry.id   AF-A0A9E3D0Y6-F1
#
_cell.length_a   1.000
_cell.length_b   1.000
_cell.length_c   1.000
_cell.angle_alpha   90.00
_cell.angle_beta   90.00
_cell.angle_gamma   90.00
#
_symmetry.space_group_name_H-M   'P 1'
#
loop_
_entity.id
_entity.type
_entity.pdbx_description
1 polymer ?
#
loop_
_entity_poly.entity_id
_entity_poly.type
_entity_poly.pdbx_seq_one_letter_code
_entity_poly.pdbx_strand_id
1 'polypeptide(L)' 'MVWLVIAGPASVVMACAVTAVVLIRHPDPALQTQATALAHAPAEDDAAVQPAMQARNHAATGGR' A
#
# COMPACT_ATOMS: atom_id res chain seq x y z
N MET A 1 -34.20 20.79 0.23
CA MET A 1 -34.08 19.35 0.56
C MET A 1 -33.47 18.53 -0.57
N VAL A 2 -33.99 18.61 -1.80
CA VAL A 2 -33.45 17.88 -2.99
C VAL A 2 -31.93 18.07 -3.18
N TRP A 3 -31.42 19.28 -2.96
CA TRP A 3 -29.99 19.56 -3.09
C TRP A 3 -29.09 18.72 -2.20
N LEU A 4 -29.51 18.40 -0.97
CA LEU A 4 -28.71 17.58 -0.07
C LEU A 4 -28.64 16.12 -0.55
N VAL A 5 -29.72 15.63 -1.15
CA VAL A 5 -29.82 14.26 -1.68
C VAL A 5 -28.94 14.07 -2.92
N ILE A 6 -28.78 15.12 -3.73
CA ILE A 6 -27.93 15.09 -4.92
C ILE A 6 -26.47 15.39 -4.56
N ALA A 7 -26.23 16.37 -3.69
CA ALA A 7 -24.89 16.79 -3.31
C ALA A 7 -24.11 15.70 -2.58
N GLY A 8 -24.78 14.87 -1.76
CA GLY A 8 -24.14 13.74 -1.08
C GLY A 8 -23.45 12.79 -2.07
N PRO A 9 -24.19 12.10 -2.95
CA PRO A 9 -23.62 11.23 -3.97
C PRO A 9 -22.65 11.95 -4.90
N ALA A 10 -22.97 13.18 -5.35
CA ALA A 10 -22.09 13.95 -6.23
C ALA A 10 -20.72 14.23 -5.60
N SER A 11 -20.66 14.52 -4.29
CA SER A 11 -19.42 14.76 -3.57
C SER A 11 -18.52 13.51 -3.49
N VAL A 12 -19.12 12.32 -3.33
CA VAL A 12 -18.39 11.05 -3.30
C VAL A 12 -17.79 10.75 -4.67
N VAL A 13 -18.55 10.93 -5.74
CA VAL A 13 -18.06 10.77 -7.12
C VAL A 13 -16.90 11.73 -7.39
N MET A 14 -17.02 12.99 -6.97
CA MET A 14 -15.95 13.98 -7.10
C MET A 14 -14.69 13.55 -6.32
N ALA A 15 -14.84 13.08 -5.08
CA ALA A 15 -13.71 12.59 -4.28
C ALA A 15 -13.01 11.42 -4.96
N CYS A 16 -13.75 10.45 -5.51
CA CYS A 16 -13.19 9.34 -6.27
C CYS A 16 -12.43 9.82 -7.51
N ALA A 17 -12.99 10.79 -8.26
CA ALA A 17 -12.33 11.35 -9.44
C ALA A 17 -11.01 12.05 -9.09
N VAL A 18 -11.00 12.85 -8.00
CA VAL A 18 -9.78 13.49 -7.51
C VAL A 18 -8.72 12.46 -7.14
N THR A 19 -9.08 11.41 -6.41
CA THR A 19 -8.15 10.32 -6.07
C THR A 19 -7.60 9.62 -7.31
N ALA A 20 -8.44 9.35 -8.31
CA ALA A 20 -7.99 8.76 -9.57
C ALA A 20 -7.00 9.65 -10.32
N VAL A 21 -7.24 10.97 -10.34
CA VAL A 21 -6.30 11.93 -10.94
C VAL A 21 -4.95 11.90 -10.23
N VAL A 22 -4.94 11.84 -8.89
CA VAL A 22 -3.69 11.73 -8.12
C VAL A 22 -2.92 10.46 -8.50
N LEU A 23 -3.61 9.31 -8.57
CA LEU A 23 -3.00 8.02 -8.88
C LEU A 23 -2.37 8.00 -10.29
N ILE A 24 -3.05 8.60 -11.27
CA ILE A 24 -2.56 8.63 -12.66
C ILE A 24 -1.38 9.59 -12.82
N ARG A 25 -1.42 10.75 -12.14
CA ARG A 25 -0.37 11.78 -12.23
C ARG A 25 0.88 11.42 -11.44
N HIS A 26 0.71 10.69 -10.34
CA HIS A 26 1.77 10.35 -9.40
C HIS A 26 1.71 8.85 -9.08
N PRO A 27 2.06 7.98 -10.03
CA PRO A 27 2.14 6.55 -9.76
C PRO A 27 3.28 6.27 -8.79
N ASP A 28 3.02 5.46 -7.77
CA ASP A 28 4.05 5.03 -6.83
C ASP A 28 5.15 4.24 -7.58
N PRO A 29 6.43 4.47 -7.25
CA PRO A 29 7.52 3.76 -7.87
C PRO A 29 7.45 2.26 -7.57
N ALA A 30 7.67 1.43 -8.58
CA ALA A 30 7.71 -0.02 -8.40
C ALA A 30 8.88 -0.41 -7.49
N LEU A 31 8.57 -1.09 -6.37
CA LEU A 31 9.58 -1.63 -5.46
C LEU A 31 10.33 -2.77 -6.15
N GLN A 32 11.65 -2.67 -6.27
CA GLN A 32 12.51 -3.75 -6.77
C GLN A 32 12.83 -4.72 -5.61
N THR A 33 11.95 -5.69 -5.38
CA THR A 33 12.06 -6.59 -4.22
C THR A 33 13.04 -7.76 -4.44
N GLN A 34 13.41 -8.09 -5.67
CA GLN A 34 14.20 -9.30 -5.99
C GLN A 34 15.66 -9.03 -6.39
N ALA A 35 15.97 -7.88 -7.00
CA ALA A 35 17.32 -7.63 -7.52
C ALA A 35 18.37 -7.39 -6.41
N THR A 36 17.94 -6.86 -5.26
CA THR A 36 18.80 -6.64 -4.09
C THR A 36 18.90 -7.84 -3.15
N ALA A 37 17.95 -8.78 -3.19
CA ALA A 37 17.96 -9.98 -2.34
C ALA A 37 19.03 -10.99 -2.77
N LEU A 38 19.29 -11.13 -4.07
CA LEU A 38 20.29 -12.07 -4.60
C LEU A 38 21.74 -11.58 -4.46
N ALA A 39 21.94 -10.27 -4.23
CA ALA A 39 23.28 -9.69 -4.09
C ALA A 39 23.83 -9.76 -2.65
N HIS A 40 23.09 -10.32 -1.68
CA HIS A 40 23.46 -10.21 -0.26
C HIS A 40 23.24 -11.44 0.64
N ALA A 41 23.12 -12.66 0.09
CA ALA A 41 23.14 -13.85 0.95
C ALA A 41 24.56 -14.11 1.50
N PRO A 42 24.73 -14.16 2.83
CA PRO A 42 25.06 -15.46 3.40
C PRO A 42 24.21 -15.85 4.63
N ALA A 43 23.88 -17.14 4.64
CA ALA A 43 23.53 -18.08 5.69
C ALA A 43 23.06 -17.60 7.09
N GLU A 44 21.91 -18.17 7.46
CA GLU A 44 21.32 -18.39 8.80
C GLU A 44 20.33 -17.33 9.34
N ASP A 45 19.12 -17.81 9.66
CA ASP A 45 17.91 -17.13 10.19
C ASP A 45 17.08 -16.21 9.25
N ASP A 46 16.43 -16.82 8.24
CA ASP A 46 15.60 -16.19 7.19
C ASP A 46 14.35 -15.39 7.65
N ALA A 47 14.02 -15.36 8.94
CA ALA A 47 12.99 -14.47 9.50
C ALA A 47 13.57 -13.11 9.95
N ALA A 48 14.83 -13.08 10.37
CA ALA A 48 15.51 -11.87 10.85
C ALA A 48 16.06 -10.99 9.70
N VAL A 49 16.23 -11.58 8.50
CA VAL A 49 16.83 -10.91 7.33
C VAL A 49 15.79 -10.31 6.37
N GLN A 50 14.49 -10.47 6.66
CA GLN A 50 13.45 -9.86 5.82
C GLN A 50 13.31 -8.36 6.12
N PRO A 51 13.05 -7.52 5.10
CA PRO A 51 12.81 -6.10 5.28
C PRO A 51 11.69 -5.85 6.29
N ALA A 52 11.96 -5.01 7.29
CA ALA A 52 11.03 -4.75 8.39
C ALA A 52 9.61 -4.33 7.97
N MET A 53 9.42 -3.74 6.77
CA MET A 53 8.08 -3.41 6.25
C MET A 53 7.28 -4.61 5.74
N GLN A 54 7.91 -5.71 5.32
CA GLN A 54 7.24 -6.95 4.92
C GLN A 54 6.91 -7.82 6.14
N ALA A 55 7.70 -7.72 7.20
CA ALA A 55 7.45 -8.38 8.48
C ALA A 55 6.28 -7.76 9.28
N ARG A 56 5.80 -6.55 8.93
CA ARG A 56 4.78 -5.82 9.71
C ARG A 56 3.33 -6.30 9.53
N ASN A 57 3.11 -7.45 8.89
CA ASN A 57 1.88 -8.23 9.08
C ASN A 57 1.94 -9.22 10.27
N HIS A 58 2.91 -9.10 11.19
CA HIS A 58 2.94 -9.94 12.39
C HIS A 58 1.89 -9.60 13.46
N ALA A 59 1.23 -8.43 13.41
CA ALA A 59 0.12 -8.11 14.33
C ALA A 59 -1.21 -8.83 13.96
N ALA A 60 -1.31 -9.38 12.75
CA ALA A 60 -2.49 -10.12 12.27
C ALA A 60 -2.33 -11.65 12.40
N THR A 61 -1.10 -12.17 12.51
CA THR A 61 -0.84 -13.55 12.93
C THR A 61 -0.72 -13.59 14.46
N GLY A 62 -1.85 -13.62 15.16
CA GLY A 62 -1.84 -13.67 16.63
C GLY A 62 -1.12 -14.91 17.16
N GLY A 63 -0.27 -14.76 18.18
CA GLY A 63 0.25 -15.91 18.93
C GLY A 63 1.50 -15.70 19.76
N ARG A 64 1.30 -15.14 20.97
CA ARG A 64 2.21 -14.93 22.13
C ARG A 64 3.25 -13.82 22.03
#